data_AF-A0A6I3UZ25-F1
#
_entry.id   AF-A0A6I3UZ25-F1
#
_cell.length_a   1.000
_cell.length_b   1.000
_cell.length_c   1.000
_cell.angle_alpha   90.00
_cell.angle_beta   90.00
_cell.angle_gamma   90.00
#
_symmetry.space_group_name_H-M   'P 1'
#
loop_
_entity.id
_entity.type
_entity.pdbx_description
1 polymer ?
#
loop_
_entity_poly.entity_id
_entity_poly.type
_entity_poly.pdbx_seq_one_letter_code
_entity_poly.pdbx_strand_id
1 'polypeptide(L)'
;MQYIIRNTHGNYTSLNNAYAQDKRLKATTIGILTVILMNKSDWVVYPDEIARRLGISRRTVDEHFKLLEKAGYLRVYRLGLGRGKGVTVYRFFS
;
A
#
# COMPACT_ATOMS: atom_id res chain seq x y z
N MET A 1 -0.02 10.08 -15.25
CA MET A 1 0.36 10.76 -13.99
C MET A 1 1.47 9.95 -13.34
N GLN A 2 2.64 10.55 -13.07
CA GLN A 2 3.71 9.89 -12.31
C GLN A 2 3.55 10.26 -10.83
N TYR A 3 3.57 9.26 -9.95
CA TYR A 3 3.23 9.42 -8.53
C TYR A 3 4.44 9.43 -7.59
N ILE A 4 5.62 9.06 -8.09
CA ILE A 4 6.85 8.90 -7.30
C ILE A 4 8.06 9.39 -8.11
N ILE A 5 8.85 10.30 -7.54
CA ILE A 5 10.19 10.65 -8.04
C ILE A 5 11.17 10.24 -6.95
N ARG A 6 12.02 9.23 -7.24
CA ARG A 6 13.08 8.81 -6.32
C ARG A 6 14.33 9.61 -6.59
N ASN A 7 14.87 10.28 -5.57
CA ASN A 7 16.18 10.90 -5.67
C ASN A 7 17.26 9.81 -5.53
N THR A 8 18.17 9.73 -6.50
CA THR A 8 19.35 8.86 -6.46
C THR A 8 20.48 9.39 -5.59
N HIS A 9 20.41 10.65 -5.14
CA HIS A 9 21.46 11.37 -4.42
C HIS A 9 21.13 11.68 -2.95
N GLY A 10 20.00 11.21 -2.42
CA GLY A 10 19.60 11.46 -1.03
C GLY A 10 18.55 10.47 -0.50
N ASN A 11 18.43 10.35 0.83
CA ASN A 11 17.52 9.42 1.51
C ASN A 11 16.08 9.96 1.63
N TYR A 12 15.56 10.58 0.58
CA TYR A 12 14.19 11.11 0.57
C TYR A 12 13.47 10.74 -0.73
N THR A 13 12.16 10.51 -0.61
CA THR A 13 11.27 10.19 -1.73
C THR A 13 10.23 11.29 -1.87
N SER A 14 10.08 11.85 -3.07
CA SER A 14 9.00 12.78 -3.36
C SER A 14 7.72 12.01 -3.66
N LEU A 15 6.68 12.27 -2.85
CA LEU A 15 5.37 11.64 -2.94
C LEU A 15 4.31 12.70 -3.24
N ASN A 16 3.22 12.31 -3.91
CA ASN A 16 2.12 13.22 -4.21
C ASN A 16 1.36 13.60 -2.91
N ASN A 17 1.21 14.89 -2.62
CA ASN A 17 0.56 15.35 -1.39
C ASN A 17 -0.96 15.05 -1.30
N ALA A 18 -1.61 14.66 -2.41
CA ALA A 18 -3.06 14.44 -2.45
C ALA A 18 -3.55 13.41 -1.43
N TYR A 19 -2.81 12.31 -1.22
CA TYR A 19 -3.21 11.31 -0.23
C TYR A 19 -3.04 11.80 1.21
N ALA A 20 -2.03 12.64 1.48
CA ALA A 20 -1.80 13.21 2.81
C ALA A 20 -2.89 14.21 3.22
N GLN A 21 -3.58 14.81 2.24
CA GLN A 21 -4.66 15.78 2.45
C GLN A 21 -6.06 15.15 2.40
N ASP A 22 -6.18 13.87 2.06
CA ASP A 22 -7.48 13.20 1.97
C ASP A 22 -8.07 12.93 3.35
N LYS A 23 -9.14 13.68 3.68
CA LYS A 23 -9.87 13.59 4.95
C LYS A 23 -10.54 12.24 5.20
N ARG A 24 -10.68 11.39 4.17
CA ARG A 24 -11.20 10.02 4.30
C ARG A 24 -10.17 9.09 4.93
N LEU A 25 -8.88 9.44 4.88
CA LEU A 25 -7.79 8.62 5.38
C LEU A 25 -7.45 8.99 6.84
N LYS A 26 -7.25 7.97 7.67
CA LYS A 26 -6.70 8.14 9.02
C LYS A 26 -5.19 8.35 8.95
N ALA A 27 -4.59 9.02 9.94
CA ALA A 27 -3.13 9.19 10.04
C ALA A 27 -2.35 7.88 9.86
N THR A 28 -2.78 6.79 10.51
CA THR A 28 -2.18 5.46 10.34
C THR A 28 -2.30 4.92 8.91
N THR A 29 -3.40 5.24 8.22
CA THR A 29 -3.60 4.84 6.81
C THR A 29 -2.62 5.56 5.90
N ILE A 30 -2.43 6.86 6.13
CA ILE A 30 -1.46 7.70 5.40
C ILE A 30 -0.04 7.16 5.64
N GLY A 31 0.29 6.77 6.88
CA GLY A 31 1.58 6.16 7.22
C GLY A 31 1.80 4.83 6.49
N ILE A 32 0.81 3.95 6.48
CA ILE A 32 0.85 2.68 5.73
C ILE A 32 1.08 2.92 4.24
N LEU A 33 0.30 3.83 3.63
CA LEU A 33 0.43 4.15 2.21
C LEU A 33 1.80 4.76 1.89
N THR A 34 2.31 5.63 2.74
CA THR A 34 3.65 6.22 2.62
C THR A 34 4.73 5.15 2.58
N VAL A 35 4.72 4.19 3.52
CA VAL A 35 5.67 3.08 3.53
C VAL A 35 5.58 2.28 2.23
N ILE A 36 4.37 2.02 1.73
CA ILE A 36 4.19 1.27 0.49
C ILE A 36 4.77 2.01 -0.71
N LEU A 37 4.47 3.30 -0.86
CA LEU A 37 4.91 4.11 -1.99
C LEU A 37 6.43 4.39 -1.98
N MET A 38 7.07 4.38 -0.81
CA MET A 38 8.52 4.51 -0.69
C MET A 38 9.31 3.30 -1.22
N ASN A 39 8.70 2.11 -1.23
CA ASN A 39 9.37 0.90 -1.72
C ASN A 39 9.47 0.89 -3.26
N LYS A 40 10.24 -0.06 -3.81
CA LYS A 40 10.40 -0.23 -5.27
C LYS A 40 9.06 -0.46 -5.97
N SER A 41 8.92 -0.01 -7.22
CA SER A 41 7.62 -0.02 -7.95
C SER A 41 7.14 -1.42 -8.31
N ASP A 42 8.05 -2.38 -8.37
CA ASP A 42 7.85 -3.81 -8.58
C ASP A 42 7.63 -4.58 -7.26
N TRP A 43 7.62 -3.89 -6.12
CA TRP A 43 7.52 -4.54 -4.82
C TRP A 43 6.15 -5.18 -4.61
N VAL A 44 6.15 -6.48 -4.29
CA VAL A 44 4.96 -7.22 -3.87
C VAL A 44 4.66 -6.86 -2.41
N VAL A 45 3.51 -6.22 -2.17
CA VAL A 45 3.14 -5.77 -0.82
C VAL A 45 2.66 -6.93 0.03
N TYR A 46 3.50 -7.35 0.98
CA TYR A 46 3.16 -8.32 2.02
C TYR A 46 2.65 -7.59 3.28
N PRO A 47 1.38 -7.76 3.66
CA PRO A 47 0.83 -7.04 4.80
C PRO A 47 1.50 -7.36 6.15
N ASP A 48 2.01 -8.58 6.33
CA ASP A 48 2.77 -8.99 7.52
C ASP A 48 4.10 -8.22 7.65
N GLU A 49 4.72 -7.89 6.52
CA GLU A 49 5.93 -7.08 6.50
C GLU A 49 5.62 -5.62 6.89
N ILE A 50 4.52 -5.06 6.37
CA ILE A 50 4.04 -3.73 6.76
C ILE A 50 3.72 -3.68 8.25
N ALA A 51 3.03 -4.70 8.76
CA ALA A 51 2.71 -4.83 10.18
C ALA A 51 3.98 -4.79 11.05
N ARG A 52 5.01 -5.56 10.67
CA ARG A 52 6.30 -5.58 11.35
C ARG A 52 7.02 -4.24 11.30
N ARG A 53 7.09 -3.60 10.13
CA ARG A 53 7.77 -2.30 9.95
C ARG A 53 7.13 -1.18 10.76
N LEU A 54 5.80 -1.21 10.90
CA LEU A 54 5.04 -0.18 11.62
C LEU A 54 4.75 -0.51 13.08
N GLY A 55 5.11 -1.72 13.55
CA GLY A 55 4.83 -2.16 14.91
C GLY A 55 3.33 -2.29 15.22
N ILE A 56 2.51 -2.58 14.22
CA ILE A 56 1.05 -2.71 14.35
C ILE A 56 0.59 -4.13 14.04
N SER A 57 -0.62 -4.47 14.47
CA SER A 57 -1.17 -5.80 14.20
C SER A 57 -1.46 -6.01 12.71
N ARG A 58 -1.30 -7.26 12.26
CA ARG A 58 -1.68 -7.68 10.90
C ARG A 58 -3.14 -7.37 10.56
N ARG A 59 -4.03 -7.52 11.55
CA ARG A 59 -5.45 -7.16 11.44
C ARG A 59 -5.65 -5.67 11.19
N THR A 60 -4.92 -4.81 11.90
CA THR A 60 -4.95 -3.36 11.71
C THR A 60 -4.56 -3.00 10.27
N VAL A 61 -3.55 -3.67 9.72
CA VAL A 61 -3.17 -3.48 8.30
C VAL A 61 -4.32 -3.86 7.36
N ASP A 62 -5.01 -4.99 7.59
CA ASP A 62 -6.16 -5.39 6.76
C ASP A 62 -7.31 -4.37 6.81
N GLU A 63 -7.60 -3.81 7.99
CA GLU A 63 -8.62 -2.79 8.16
C GLU A 63 -8.27 -1.53 7.38
N HIS A 64 -7.01 -1.09 7.42
CA HIS A 64 -6.54 0.05 6.64
C HIS A 64 -6.50 -0.24 5.14
N PHE A 65 -6.22 -1.47 4.72
CA PHE A 65 -6.27 -1.85 3.31
C PHE A 65 -7.69 -1.74 2.75
N LYS A 66 -8.71 -2.16 3.50
CA LYS A 66 -10.13 -1.95 3.11
C LYS A 66 -10.46 -0.47 2.96
N LEU A 67 -9.91 0.38 3.84
CA LEU A 67 -10.11 1.83 3.77
C LEU A 67 -9.42 2.45 2.55
N LEU A 68 -8.20 2.02 2.23
CA LEU A 68 -7.48 2.41 1.01
C LEU A 68 -8.23 1.97 -0.25
N GLU A 69 -8.79 0.77 -0.25
CA GLU A 69 -9.58 0.25 -1.38
C GLU A 69 -10.85 1.08 -1.58
N LYS A 70 -11.58 1.38 -0.50
CA LYS A 70 -12.77 2.24 -0.55
C LYS A 70 -12.44 3.68 -1.01
N ALA A 71 -11.28 4.20 -0.64
CA ALA A 71 -10.85 5.55 -1.00
C ALA A 71 -10.26 5.64 -2.43
N GLY A 72 -10.00 4.49 -3.06
CA GLY A 72 -9.47 4.40 -4.43
C GLY A 72 -7.95 4.31 -4.54
N TYR A 73 -7.23 4.22 -3.43
CA TYR A 73 -5.76 4.14 -3.37
C TYR A 73 -5.23 2.70 -3.47
N LEU A 74 -6.09 1.70 -3.32
CA LEU A 74 -5.75 0.29 -3.46
C LEU A 74 -6.73 -0.39 -4.41
N ARG A 75 -6.20 -1.07 -5.42
CA ARG A 75 -6.95 -2.01 -6.26
C ARG A 75 -6.47 -3.43 -5.98
N VAL A 76 -7.39 -4.30 -5.57
CA VAL A 76 -7.10 -5.72 -5.33
C VAL A 76 -7.61 -6.56 -6.49
N TYR A 77 -6.74 -7.36 -7.08
CA TYR A 77 -7.10 -8.37 -8.07
C TYR A 77 -6.85 -9.77 -7.53
N ARG A 78 -7.83 -10.65 -7.64
CA ARG A 78 -7.75 -12.04 -7.15
C ARG A 78 -7.77 -12.97 -8.34
N LEU A 79 -6.66 -13.67 -8.57
CA LEU A 79 -6.54 -14.66 -9.63
C LEU A 79 -6.75 -16.05 -9.02
N GLY A 80 -7.82 -16.72 -9.43
CA GLY A 80 -8.02 -18.14 -9.10
C GLY A 80 -7.11 -19.01 -9.94
N LEU A 81 -6.32 -19.89 -9.32
CA LEU A 81 -5.38 -20.77 -10.03
C LEU A 81 -6.00 -22.09 -10.49
N GLY A 82 -7.32 -22.26 -10.33
CA GLY A 82 -8.06 -23.49 -10.64
C GLY A 82 -8.36 -24.35 -9.40
N ARG A 83 -9.05 -25.47 -9.62
CA ARG A 83 -9.54 -26.35 -8.54
C ARG A 83 -8.38 -26.88 -7.71
N GLY A 84 -8.40 -26.61 -6.40
CA GLY A 84 -7.40 -27.06 -5.43
C GLY A 84 -6.06 -26.30 -5.42
N LYS A 85 -5.87 -25.32 -6.31
CA LYS A 85 -4.59 -24.59 -6.47
C LYS A 85 -4.54 -23.24 -5.74
N GLY A 86 -5.62 -22.83 -5.09
CA GLY A 86 -5.69 -21.60 -4.30
C GLY A 86 -5.93 -20.34 -5.13
N VAL A 87 -5.70 -19.19 -4.50
CA VAL A 87 -5.93 -17.85 -5.07
C VAL A 87 -4.70 -16.99 -4.83
N THR A 88 -4.21 -16.34 -5.89
CA THR A 88 -3.15 -15.33 -5.79
C THR A 88 -3.79 -13.95 -5.71
N VAL A 89 -3.34 -13.14 -4.75
CA VAL A 89 -3.87 -11.79 -4.53
C VAL A 89 -2.83 -10.76 -4.96
N TYR A 90 -3.16 -10.00 -5.98
CA TYR A 90 -2.37 -8.87 -6.47
C TYR A 90 -2.93 -7.57 -5.90
N ARG A 91 -2.04 -6.68 -5.47
CA ARG A 91 -2.40 -5.38 -4.87
C ARG A 91 -1.67 -4.29 -5.62
N PHE A 92 -2.43 -3.34 -6.16
CA PHE A 92 -1.91 -2.20 -6.89
C PHE A 92 -2.26 -0.94 -6.13
N PHE A 93 -1.25 -0.12 -5.82
CA PHE A 93 -1.41 1.13 -5.10
C PHE A 93 -1.16 2.31 -6.03
N SER A 94 -1.92 3.39 -5.86
CA SER A 94 -1.88 4.60 -6.70
C SER A 94 -1.99 5.85 -5.87
#